data_AF-A0A1G7HBF0-F1
#
_entry.id   AF-A0A1G7HBF0-F1
#
_cell.length_a   1.000
_cell.length_b   1.000
_cell.length_c   1.000
_cell.angle_alpha   90.00
_cell.angle_beta   90.00
_cell.angle_gamma   90.00
#
_symmetry.space_group_name_H-M   'P 1'
#
loop_
_entity.id
_entity.type
_entity.pdbx_description
1 polymer ?
#
loop_
_entity_poly.entity_id
_entity_poly.type
_entity_poly.pdbx_seq_one_letter_code
_entity_poly.pdbx_strand_id
1 'polypeptide(L)'
;MAYVNWGKDLETGIDLIDRDHRVLVDLLNQAYDCIGAEEEASTLGSVLNTLVDYTQYHFAREERLMQAAGFPELALHREMHQKLSQRARESRSEYLRNPGSVNAREVMEFLRSWLIDHILKQDFRYRSAVIEHPEAMREAAAISFDAVPDSMAPPANQDQAPGPAPLDFSSMSVLVLDDNQNFQVILRTILKGLGCPSITLVDDAHQGLAALAEAVPTLILVDWRMDGMDGLEFVREARGRGVTTPIVMISGYGEPGFSEMAKAAGVDAFLEKPITALKLVQTAARALAER
;
A
#
# COMPACT_ATOMS: atom_id res chain seq x y z
N MET A 1 -6.16 3.22 22.23
CA MET A 1 -6.59 4.50 21.61
C MET A 1 -5.74 4.68 20.38
N ALA A 2 -6.31 5.16 19.26
CA ALA A 2 -5.53 5.42 18.05
C ALA A 2 -4.40 6.43 18.33
N TYR A 3 -3.24 6.22 17.71
CA TYR A 3 -2.08 7.12 17.85
C TYR A 3 -2.37 8.52 17.29
N VAL A 4 -3.11 8.57 16.19
CA VAL A 4 -3.70 9.77 15.59
C VAL A 4 -5.19 9.53 15.39
N ASN A 5 -6.01 10.45 15.92
CA ASN A 5 -7.45 10.42 15.69
C ASN A 5 -7.79 11.35 14.53
N TRP A 6 -8.49 10.85 13.51
CA TRP A 6 -9.00 11.68 12.44
C TRP A 6 -10.10 12.62 12.96
N GLY A 7 -10.04 13.90 12.59
CA GLY A 7 -11.02 14.91 12.96
C GLY A 7 -11.32 15.86 11.80
N LYS A 8 -12.37 16.67 11.96
CA LYS A 8 -12.76 17.70 10.97
C LYS A 8 -11.71 18.78 10.76
N ASP A 9 -10.83 18.95 11.72
CA ASP A 9 -9.67 19.84 11.68
C ASP A 9 -8.62 19.41 10.66
N LEU A 10 -8.62 18.13 10.25
CA LEU A 10 -7.75 17.60 9.20
C LEU A 10 -8.40 17.56 7.81
N GLU A 11 -9.67 17.98 7.69
CA GLU A 11 -10.40 18.01 6.41
C GLU A 11 -10.12 19.31 5.66
N THR A 12 -9.36 19.20 4.58
CA THR A 12 -9.04 20.30 3.66
C THR A 12 -10.29 20.78 2.91
N GLY A 13 -11.29 19.90 2.76
CA GLY A 13 -12.48 20.11 1.95
C GLY A 13 -12.30 19.66 0.49
N ILE A 14 -11.22 18.94 0.21
CA ILE A 14 -10.90 18.40 -1.12
C ILE A 14 -10.99 16.88 -1.00
N ASP A 15 -12.10 16.30 -1.46
CA ASP A 15 -12.42 14.88 -1.24
C ASP A 15 -11.29 13.91 -1.62
N LEU A 16 -10.59 14.18 -2.72
CA LEU A 16 -9.45 13.36 -3.17
C LEU A 16 -8.31 13.36 -2.13
N ILE A 17 -7.96 14.55 -1.62
CA ILE A 17 -6.86 14.75 -0.68
C ILE A 17 -7.25 14.27 0.72
N ASP A 18 -8.48 14.53 1.15
CA ASP A 18 -8.96 14.08 2.47
C ASP A 18 -9.05 12.54 2.54
N ARG A 19 -9.31 11.87 1.41
CA ARG A 19 -9.22 10.39 1.33
C ARG A 19 -7.77 9.92 1.51
N ASP A 20 -6.81 10.60 0.89
CA ASP A 20 -5.40 10.26 1.01
C ASP A 20 -4.87 10.43 2.42
N HIS A 21 -5.20 11.55 3.04
CA HIS A 21 -4.82 11.83 4.42
C HIS A 21 -5.37 10.76 5.38
N ARG A 22 -6.60 10.27 5.18
CA ARG A 22 -7.14 9.17 5.98
C ARG A 22 -6.33 7.90 5.82
N VAL A 23 -5.92 7.55 4.59
CA VAL A 23 -5.05 6.39 4.35
C VAL A 23 -3.70 6.56 5.04
N LEU A 24 -3.07 7.74 4.94
CA LEU A 24 -1.80 8.03 5.62
C LEU A 24 -1.93 7.95 7.15
N VAL A 25 -3.02 8.47 7.73
CA VAL A 25 -3.32 8.37 9.16
C VAL A 25 -3.56 6.92 9.58
N ASP A 26 -4.28 6.14 8.78
CA ASP A 26 -4.51 4.71 9.05
C ASP A 26 -3.20 3.92 9.02
N LEU A 27 -2.33 4.15 8.04
CA LEU A 27 -0.99 3.56 7.97
C LEU A 27 -0.12 3.96 9.16
N LEU A 28 -0.19 5.22 9.58
CA LEU A 28 0.56 5.70 10.75
C LEU A 28 0.07 5.03 12.05
N ASN A 29 -1.24 4.88 12.22
CA ASN A 29 -1.82 4.16 13.35
C ASN A 29 -1.37 2.68 13.35
N GLN A 30 -1.36 2.04 12.19
CA GLN A 30 -0.89 0.65 12.05
C GLN A 30 0.58 0.51 12.39
N ALA A 31 1.43 1.42 11.90
CA ALA A 31 2.86 1.40 12.23
C ALA A 31 3.07 1.51 13.74
N TYR A 32 2.27 2.31 14.43
CA TYR A 32 2.31 2.42 15.88
C TYR A 32 1.89 1.12 16.58
N ASP A 33 0.80 0.51 16.14
CA ASP A 33 0.24 -0.71 16.73
C ASP A 33 1.14 -1.95 16.53
N CYS A 34 1.98 -1.95 15.47
CA CYS A 34 2.92 -3.03 15.20
C CYS A 34 4.14 -3.04 16.15
N ILE A 35 4.42 -1.95 16.86
CA ILE A 35 5.59 -1.85 17.74
C ILE A 35 5.40 -2.81 18.93
N GLY A 36 6.31 -3.77 19.08
CA GLY A 36 6.27 -4.80 20.11
C GLY A 36 5.49 -6.06 19.74
N ALA A 37 5.05 -6.23 18.49
CA ALA A 37 4.38 -7.45 18.02
C ALA A 37 5.39 -8.59 17.73
N GLU A 38 4.93 -9.84 17.73
CA GLU A 38 5.78 -11.03 17.48
C GLU A 38 6.47 -11.01 16.10
N GLU A 39 5.84 -10.37 15.10
CA GLU A 39 6.39 -10.15 13.77
C GLU A 39 6.66 -8.66 13.47
N GLU A 40 7.09 -7.90 14.47
CA GLU A 40 7.31 -6.45 14.35
C GLU A 40 8.15 -6.10 13.12
N ALA A 41 9.31 -6.73 12.91
CA ALA A 41 10.24 -6.31 11.86
C ALA A 41 9.66 -6.41 10.44
N SER A 42 8.97 -7.51 10.10
CA SER A 42 8.36 -7.72 8.79
C SER A 42 7.10 -6.86 8.61
N THR A 43 6.27 -6.81 9.65
CA THR A 43 4.99 -6.08 9.65
C THR A 43 5.26 -4.58 9.62
N LEU A 44 6.00 -4.05 10.59
CA LEU A 44 6.39 -2.63 10.64
C LEU A 44 7.21 -2.22 9.42
N GLY A 45 8.11 -3.08 8.94
CA GLY A 45 8.82 -2.86 7.68
C GLY A 45 7.87 -2.67 6.50
N SER A 46 6.81 -3.48 6.40
CA SER A 46 5.78 -3.38 5.37
C SER A 46 4.94 -2.11 5.51
N VAL A 47 4.58 -1.71 6.74
CA VAL A 47 3.86 -0.45 6.97
C VAL A 47 4.73 0.74 6.57
N LEU A 48 6.00 0.78 6.99
CA LEU A 48 6.92 1.88 6.68
C LEU A 48 7.19 2.00 5.17
N ASN A 49 7.35 0.87 4.47
CA ASN A 49 7.42 0.84 3.02
C ASN A 49 6.18 1.48 2.40
N THR A 50 5.01 1.00 2.81
CA THR A 50 3.71 1.45 2.30
C THR A 50 3.47 2.93 2.58
N LEU A 51 3.82 3.41 3.78
CA LEU A 51 3.68 4.81 4.16
C LEU A 51 4.54 5.70 3.26
N VAL A 52 5.79 5.31 3.00
CA VAL A 52 6.70 6.06 2.12
C VAL A 52 6.21 6.06 0.67
N ASP A 53 5.72 4.94 0.15
CA ASP A 53 5.18 4.86 -1.21
C ASP A 53 3.91 5.72 -1.34
N TYR A 54 2.96 5.56 -0.40
CA TYR A 54 1.69 6.28 -0.45
C TYR A 54 1.87 7.78 -0.24
N THR A 55 2.83 8.22 0.58
CA THR A 55 3.17 9.65 0.73
C THR A 55 3.63 10.25 -0.59
N GLN A 56 4.48 9.54 -1.34
CA GLN A 56 4.94 10.01 -2.66
C GLN A 56 3.80 10.06 -3.67
N TYR A 57 2.93 9.05 -3.63
CA TYR A 57 1.75 9.01 -4.47
C TYR A 57 0.80 10.17 -4.20
N HIS A 58 0.51 10.43 -2.93
CA HIS A 58 -0.27 11.56 -2.46
C HIS A 58 0.33 12.90 -2.91
N PHE A 59 1.62 13.14 -2.68
CA PHE A 59 2.30 14.35 -3.13
C PHE A 59 2.24 14.56 -4.65
N ALA A 60 2.38 13.49 -5.44
CA ALA A 60 2.26 13.61 -6.89
C ALA A 60 0.87 14.11 -7.32
N ARG A 61 -0.19 13.70 -6.60
CA ARG A 61 -1.56 14.17 -6.84
C ARG A 61 -1.77 15.61 -6.40
N GLU A 62 -1.27 15.99 -5.23
CA GLU A 62 -1.34 17.36 -4.75
C GLU A 62 -0.60 18.32 -5.68
N GLU A 63 0.61 17.96 -6.09
CA GLU A 63 1.41 18.76 -7.00
C GLU A 63 0.76 18.88 -8.37
N ARG A 64 0.12 17.80 -8.86
CA ARG A 64 -0.66 17.85 -10.11
C ARG A 64 -1.87 18.77 -9.96
N LEU A 65 -2.59 18.67 -8.85
CA LEU A 65 -3.75 19.49 -8.54
C LEU A 65 -3.36 20.98 -8.49
N MET A 66 -2.32 21.30 -7.72
CA MET A 66 -1.76 22.65 -7.61
C MET A 66 -1.24 23.18 -8.95
N GLN A 67 -0.59 22.33 -9.76
CA GLN A 67 -0.09 22.71 -11.07
C GLN A 67 -1.22 23.06 -12.03
N ALA A 68 -2.24 22.20 -12.13
CA ALA A 68 -3.37 22.42 -13.03
C ALA A 68 -4.22 23.62 -12.62
N ALA A 69 -4.31 23.90 -11.31
CA ALA A 69 -4.98 25.08 -10.78
C ALA A 69 -4.12 26.38 -10.83
N GLY A 70 -2.84 26.30 -11.25
CA GLY A 70 -1.96 27.45 -11.34
C GLY A 70 -1.54 28.04 -9.99
N PHE A 71 -1.39 27.21 -8.95
CA PHE A 71 -1.01 27.64 -7.61
C PHE A 71 0.38 28.31 -7.59
N PRO A 72 0.50 29.60 -7.18
CA PRO A 72 1.76 30.35 -7.33
C PRO A 72 2.95 29.80 -6.54
N GLU A 73 2.71 29.18 -5.39
CA GLU A 73 3.76 28.69 -4.49
C GLU A 73 4.11 27.20 -4.71
N LEU A 74 3.69 26.61 -5.82
CA LEU A 74 3.94 25.19 -6.14
C LEU A 74 5.43 24.81 -6.03
N ALA A 75 6.34 25.69 -6.47
CA ALA A 75 7.78 25.40 -6.41
C ALA A 75 8.29 25.26 -4.96
N LEU A 76 7.83 26.13 -4.05
CA LEU A 76 8.16 26.04 -2.63
C LEU A 76 7.52 24.80 -1.99
N HIS A 77 6.29 24.49 -2.38
CA HIS A 77 5.58 23.30 -1.92
C HIS A 77 6.33 22.01 -2.29
N ARG A 78 6.77 21.88 -3.55
CA ARG A 78 7.60 20.78 -4.04
C ARG A 78 8.90 20.60 -3.26
N GLU A 79 9.57 21.69 -2.90
CA GLU A 79 10.81 21.61 -2.12
C GLU A 79 10.57 21.02 -0.71
N MET A 80 9.44 21.37 -0.07
CA MET A 80 9.05 20.79 1.21
C MET A 80 8.76 19.29 1.09
N HIS A 81 8.03 18.88 0.06
CA HIS A 81 7.77 17.46 -0.24
C HIS A 81 9.07 16.67 -0.42
N GLN A 82 10.00 17.19 -1.23
CA GLN A 82 11.27 16.53 -1.50
C GLN A 82 12.10 16.31 -0.22
N LYS A 83 12.21 17.34 0.63
CA LYS A 83 12.96 17.26 1.90
C LYS A 83 12.37 16.23 2.84
N LEU A 84 11.05 16.20 2.95
CA LEU A 84 10.40 15.18 3.75
C LEU A 84 10.63 13.79 3.17
N SER A 85 10.29 13.56 1.90
CA SER A 85 10.33 12.22 1.34
C SER A 85 11.75 11.65 1.47
N GLN A 86 12.77 12.50 1.34
CA GLN A 86 14.15 12.13 1.65
C GLN A 86 14.31 11.64 3.09
N ARG A 87 13.86 12.42 4.08
CA ARG A 87 13.95 12.06 5.50
C ARG A 87 13.19 10.77 5.84
N ALA A 88 11.98 10.60 5.34
CA ALA A 88 11.17 9.40 5.56
C ALA A 88 11.86 8.15 4.98
N ARG A 89 12.44 8.27 3.77
CA ARG A 89 13.21 7.19 3.14
C ARG A 89 14.46 6.83 3.92
N GLU A 90 15.18 7.82 4.46
CA GLU A 90 16.37 7.59 5.29
C GLU A 90 16.00 6.80 6.55
N SER A 91 14.99 7.27 7.30
CA SER A 91 14.52 6.59 8.52
C SER A 91 14.06 5.16 8.23
N ARG A 92 13.30 4.95 7.15
CA ARG A 92 12.89 3.61 6.71
C ARG A 92 14.09 2.75 6.33
N SER A 93 15.03 3.27 5.54
CA SER A 93 16.21 2.52 5.08
C SER A 93 17.11 2.11 6.24
N GLU A 94 17.20 2.96 7.26
CA GLU A 94 17.92 2.67 8.50
C GLU A 94 17.23 1.56 9.29
N TYR A 95 15.91 1.67 9.47
CA TYR A 95 15.10 0.65 10.15
C TYR A 95 15.20 -0.72 9.46
N LEU A 96 15.02 -0.78 8.14
CA LEU A 96 15.09 -2.05 7.39
C LEU A 96 16.47 -2.70 7.42
N ARG A 97 17.54 -1.90 7.55
CA ARG A 97 18.92 -2.42 7.63
C ARG A 97 19.24 -2.94 9.02
N ASN A 98 18.78 -2.26 10.06
CA ASN A 98 19.01 -2.63 11.44
C ASN A 98 17.82 -2.18 12.31
N PRO A 99 16.78 -3.02 12.47
CA PRO A 99 15.59 -2.66 13.23
C PRO A 99 15.88 -2.25 14.68
N GLY A 100 16.97 -2.76 15.26
CA GLY A 100 17.39 -2.44 16.63
C GLY A 100 18.20 -1.14 16.78
N SER A 101 18.66 -0.50 15.70
CA SER A 101 19.40 0.78 15.80
C SER A 101 18.52 2.02 15.77
N VAL A 102 17.26 1.87 15.36
CA VAL A 102 16.33 2.98 15.22
C VAL A 102 15.27 2.88 16.30
N ASN A 103 15.06 3.97 17.04
CA ASN A 103 13.95 4.04 17.98
C ASN A 103 12.65 4.17 17.19
N ALA A 104 11.88 3.09 17.08
CA ALA A 104 10.61 3.08 16.37
C ALA A 104 9.67 4.20 16.85
N ARG A 105 9.66 4.51 18.16
CA ARG A 105 8.83 5.60 18.71
C ARG A 105 9.27 6.99 18.24
N GLU A 106 10.57 7.22 18.08
CA GLU A 106 11.09 8.49 17.56
C GLU A 106 10.71 8.67 16.09
N VAL A 107 10.81 7.60 15.29
CA VAL A 107 10.34 7.61 13.89
C VAL A 107 8.85 7.91 13.83
N MET A 108 8.04 7.26 14.68
CA MET A 108 6.60 7.51 14.74
C MET A 108 6.27 8.96 15.14
N GLU A 109 6.98 9.52 16.11
CA GLU A 109 6.77 10.90 16.55
C GLU A 109 7.13 11.92 15.47
N PHE A 110 8.22 11.67 14.73
CA PHE A 110 8.57 12.45 13.55
C PHE A 110 7.48 12.38 12.47
N LEU A 111 7.07 11.16 12.07
CA LEU A 111 6.07 10.95 11.02
C LEU A 111 4.72 11.58 11.39
N ARG A 112 4.29 11.44 12.65
CA ARG A 112 3.08 12.08 13.17
C ARG A 112 3.16 13.59 13.14
N SER A 113 4.21 14.16 13.73
CA SER A 113 4.36 15.61 13.82
C SER A 113 4.41 16.21 12.43
N TRP A 114 5.15 15.57 11.53
CA TRP A 114 5.23 16.00 10.15
C TRP A 114 3.88 15.94 9.43
N LEU A 115 3.19 14.79 9.44
CA LEU A 115 1.93 14.62 8.70
C LEU A 115 0.89 15.65 9.16
N ILE A 116 0.72 15.79 10.47
CA ILE A 116 -0.27 16.71 11.03
C ILE A 116 0.09 18.17 10.78
N ASP A 117 1.36 18.54 10.98
CA ASP A 117 1.79 19.91 10.71
C ASP A 117 1.71 20.25 9.22
N HIS A 118 2.00 19.30 8.34
CA HIS A 118 1.93 19.49 6.89
C HIS A 118 0.48 19.71 6.45
N ILE A 119 -0.44 18.84 6.84
CA ILE A 119 -1.88 19.00 6.58
C ILE A 119 -2.34 20.38 7.03
N LEU A 120 -2.13 20.71 8.31
CA LEU A 120 -2.67 21.93 8.89
C LEU A 120 -2.01 23.22 8.36
N LYS A 121 -0.71 23.19 8.03
CA LYS A 121 0.05 24.41 7.69
C LYS A 121 0.33 24.56 6.20
N GLN A 122 0.36 23.49 5.42
CA GLN A 122 0.68 23.51 4.00
C GLN A 122 -0.54 23.20 3.15
N ASP A 123 -1.28 22.13 3.43
CA ASP A 123 -2.33 21.66 2.51
C ASP A 123 -3.56 22.56 2.54
N PHE A 124 -3.88 23.08 3.73
CA PHE A 124 -4.89 24.12 3.89
C PHE A 124 -4.58 25.41 3.12
N ARG A 125 -3.33 25.68 2.73
CA ARG A 125 -2.97 26.92 2.01
C ARG A 125 -3.40 26.90 0.55
N TYR A 126 -3.37 25.75 -0.10
CA TYR A 126 -3.74 25.65 -1.51
C TYR A 126 -5.24 25.42 -1.73
N ARG A 127 -6.01 25.09 -0.67
CA ARG A 127 -7.44 24.70 -0.80
C ARG A 127 -8.30 25.69 -1.61
N SER A 128 -8.18 26.98 -1.34
CA SER A 128 -9.01 28.01 -2.00
C SER A 128 -8.63 28.18 -3.46
N ALA A 129 -7.38 27.85 -3.82
CA ALA A 129 -6.90 27.90 -5.19
C ALA A 129 -7.35 26.70 -6.02
N VAL A 130 -7.76 25.57 -5.41
CA VAL A 130 -8.04 24.32 -6.14
C VAL A 130 -9.50 23.86 -6.11
N ILE A 131 -10.28 24.26 -5.09
CA ILE A 131 -11.66 23.80 -4.91
C ILE A 131 -12.58 24.15 -6.11
N GLU A 132 -12.31 25.25 -6.80
CA GLU A 132 -13.10 25.69 -7.96
C GLU A 132 -12.59 25.14 -9.31
N HIS A 133 -11.62 24.22 -9.31
CA HIS A 133 -10.95 23.69 -10.50
C HIS A 133 -11.26 22.19 -10.75
N PRO A 134 -12.42 21.86 -11.35
CA PRO A 134 -12.80 20.47 -11.60
C PRO A 134 -11.88 19.76 -12.62
N GLU A 135 -11.26 20.49 -13.56
CA GLU A 135 -10.23 19.94 -14.44
C GLU A 135 -8.99 19.51 -13.67
N ALA A 136 -8.52 20.33 -12.73
CA ALA A 136 -7.36 20.02 -11.89
C ALA A 136 -7.62 18.78 -11.03
N MET A 137 -8.83 18.64 -10.50
CA MET A 137 -9.26 17.44 -9.76
C MET A 137 -9.19 16.17 -10.62
N ARG A 138 -9.65 16.24 -11.87
CA ARG A 138 -9.58 15.09 -12.79
C ARG A 138 -8.15 14.72 -13.14
N GLU A 139 -7.28 15.70 -13.37
CA GLU A 139 -5.87 15.44 -13.65
C GLU A 139 -5.14 14.81 -12.47
N ALA A 140 -5.42 15.27 -11.24
CA ALA A 140 -4.89 14.67 -10.03
C ALA A 140 -5.42 13.25 -9.82
N ALA A 141 -6.72 13.03 -10.00
CA ALA A 141 -7.34 11.71 -9.88
C ALA A 141 -6.85 10.70 -10.93
N ALA A 142 -6.34 11.17 -12.08
CA ALA A 142 -5.79 10.33 -13.13
C ALA A 142 -4.35 9.84 -12.84
N ILE A 143 -3.68 10.34 -11.79
CA ILE A 143 -2.39 9.80 -11.37
C ILE A 143 -2.62 8.40 -10.81
N SER A 144 -2.05 7.41 -11.48
CA SER A 144 -2.01 6.04 -10.99
C SER A 144 -0.86 5.84 -10.01
N PHE A 145 -1.03 4.93 -9.06
CA PHE A 145 -0.04 4.63 -8.01
C PHE A 145 1.30 4.18 -8.59
N ASP A 146 1.26 3.32 -9.61
CA ASP A 146 2.43 2.75 -10.30
C ASP A 146 3.13 3.73 -11.25
N ALA A 147 2.51 4.86 -11.57
CA ALA A 147 3.09 5.90 -12.42
C ALA A 147 4.00 6.85 -11.63
N VAL A 148 3.97 6.80 -10.30
CA VAL A 148 4.85 7.61 -9.46
C VAL A 148 6.21 6.93 -9.38
N PRO A 149 7.29 7.58 -9.86
CA PRO A 149 8.61 6.95 -9.88
C PRO A 149 8.99 6.47 -8.50
N ASP A 150 9.39 5.20 -8.40
CA ASP A 150 10.04 4.71 -7.20
C ASP A 150 11.35 5.47 -7.05
N SER A 151 11.40 6.41 -6.12
CA SER A 151 12.63 7.14 -5.82
C SER A 151 13.73 6.24 -5.23
N MET A 152 13.43 4.96 -4.94
CA MET A 152 14.43 3.96 -4.60
C MET A 152 15.09 3.32 -5.82
N ALA A 153 14.50 3.43 -7.01
CA ALA A 153 15.17 2.98 -8.20
C ALA A 153 16.35 3.92 -8.49
N PRO A 154 17.59 3.41 -8.67
CA PRO A 154 18.60 4.20 -9.39
C PRO A 154 17.96 4.66 -10.70
N PRO A 155 18.30 5.86 -11.22
CA PRO A 155 17.62 6.44 -12.39
C PRO A 155 17.48 5.36 -13.45
N ALA A 156 16.23 4.94 -13.70
CA ALA A 156 15.97 3.82 -14.59
C ALA A 156 16.54 4.20 -15.96
N ASN A 157 17.36 3.30 -16.52
CA ASN A 157 17.72 3.41 -17.92
C ASN A 157 16.40 3.47 -18.70
N GLN A 158 16.19 4.50 -19.51
CA GLN A 158 14.91 4.80 -20.19
C GLN A 158 14.50 3.74 -21.24
N ASP A 159 15.18 2.59 -21.26
CA ASP A 159 15.00 1.45 -22.17
C ASP A 159 14.18 0.30 -21.56
N GLN A 160 13.56 0.46 -20.38
CA GLN A 160 12.61 -0.54 -19.89
C GLN A 160 11.30 -0.46 -20.69
N ALA A 161 10.90 -1.58 -21.30
CA ALA A 161 9.63 -1.72 -21.98
C ALA A 161 8.48 -1.26 -21.07
N PRO A 162 7.42 -0.60 -21.61
CA PRO A 162 6.30 -0.19 -20.80
C PRO A 162 5.75 -1.41 -20.08
N GLY A 163 5.65 -1.32 -18.75
CA GLY A 163 5.01 -2.34 -17.93
C GLY A 163 3.55 -2.56 -18.37
N PRO A 164 2.90 -3.62 -17.86
CA PRO A 164 1.47 -3.83 -18.11
C PRO A 164 0.68 -2.54 -17.78
N ALA A 165 -0.44 -2.34 -18.48
CA ALA A 165 -1.30 -1.18 -18.24
C ALA A 165 -1.67 -1.09 -16.75
N PRO A 166 -1.75 0.12 -16.17
CA PRO A 166 -2.05 0.30 -14.75
C PRO A 166 -3.33 -0.44 -14.34
N LEU A 167 -3.25 -1.18 -13.24
CA LEU A 167 -4.38 -1.94 -12.73
C LEU A 167 -5.44 -0.99 -12.16
N ASP A 168 -6.69 -1.12 -12.59
CA ASP A 168 -7.82 -0.40 -11.99
C ASP A 168 -8.45 -1.22 -10.86
N PHE A 169 -8.13 -0.84 -9.62
CA PHE A 169 -8.67 -1.48 -8.42
C PHE A 169 -10.15 -1.14 -8.16
N SER A 170 -10.72 -0.11 -8.81
CA SER A 170 -12.08 0.38 -8.50
C SER A 170 -13.21 -0.60 -8.80
N SER A 171 -12.93 -1.65 -9.58
CA SER A 171 -13.87 -2.73 -9.91
C SER A 171 -13.52 -4.08 -9.29
N MET A 172 -12.50 -4.13 -8.44
CA MET A 172 -11.98 -5.37 -7.88
C MET A 172 -12.72 -5.85 -6.64
N SER A 173 -12.69 -7.16 -6.43
CA SER A 173 -13.01 -7.80 -5.15
C SER A 173 -11.85 -8.69 -4.73
N VAL A 174 -11.21 -8.36 -3.61
CA VAL A 174 -9.99 -9.03 -3.15
C VAL A 174 -10.29 -9.86 -1.91
N LEU A 175 -9.90 -11.13 -1.92
CA LEU A 175 -9.88 -11.99 -0.74
C LEU A 175 -8.46 -12.01 -0.19
N VAL A 176 -8.29 -11.72 1.09
CA VAL A 176 -7.01 -11.73 1.80
C VAL A 176 -7.07 -12.78 2.90
N LEU A 177 -6.12 -13.72 2.87
CA LEU A 177 -5.92 -14.74 3.89
C LEU A 177 -4.56 -14.53 4.55
N ASP A 178 -4.54 -14.24 5.84
CA ASP A 178 -3.31 -14.08 6.64
C ASP A 178 -3.71 -14.20 8.11
N ASP A 179 -3.04 -15.03 8.91
CA ASP A 179 -3.39 -15.23 10.33
C ASP A 179 -2.88 -14.09 11.24
N ASN A 180 -2.01 -13.22 10.72
CA ASN A 180 -1.57 -12.01 11.36
C ASN A 180 -2.54 -10.85 11.03
N GLN A 181 -3.42 -10.55 11.99
CA GLN A 181 -4.41 -9.48 11.87
C GLN A 181 -3.79 -8.10 11.55
N ASN A 182 -2.60 -7.80 12.06
CA ASN A 182 -1.93 -6.54 11.72
C ASN A 182 -1.60 -6.50 10.23
N PHE A 183 -1.13 -7.62 9.66
CA PHE A 183 -0.81 -7.71 8.25
C PHE A 183 -2.05 -7.65 7.35
N GLN A 184 -3.16 -8.29 7.74
CA GLN A 184 -4.45 -8.11 7.05
C GLN A 184 -4.88 -6.63 7.01
N VAL A 185 -4.71 -5.90 8.12
CA VAL A 185 -5.04 -4.47 8.18
C VAL A 185 -4.17 -3.65 7.23
N ILE A 186 -2.88 -3.99 7.09
CA ILE A 186 -1.97 -3.35 6.13
C ILE A 186 -2.46 -3.55 4.70
N LEU A 187 -2.72 -4.80 4.31
CA LEU A 187 -3.22 -5.12 2.97
C LEU A 187 -4.53 -4.41 2.68
N ARG A 188 -5.48 -4.42 3.64
CA ARG A 188 -6.73 -3.69 3.51
C ARG A 188 -6.52 -2.20 3.30
N THR A 189 -5.55 -1.60 4.00
CA THR A 189 -5.28 -0.16 3.92
C THR A 189 -4.69 0.22 2.58
N ILE A 190 -3.74 -0.58 2.07
CA ILE A 190 -3.20 -0.44 0.72
C ILE A 190 -4.33 -0.56 -0.31
N LEU A 191 -5.10 -1.64 -0.26
CA LEU A 191 -6.19 -1.91 -1.22
C LEU A 191 -7.26 -0.82 -1.19
N LYS A 192 -7.63 -0.31 -0.01
CA LYS A 192 -8.54 0.85 0.12
C LYS A 192 -7.96 2.11 -0.50
N GLY A 193 -6.68 2.40 -0.25
CA GLY A 193 -6.00 3.56 -0.84
C GLY A 193 -5.86 3.47 -2.37
N LEU A 194 -5.81 2.26 -2.91
CA LEU A 194 -5.87 1.99 -4.35
C LEU A 194 -7.31 2.08 -4.91
N GLY A 195 -8.33 2.23 -4.06
CA GLY A 195 -9.73 2.37 -4.47
C GLY A 195 -10.50 1.06 -4.57
N CYS A 196 -9.98 -0.05 -4.02
CA CYS A 196 -10.65 -1.36 -4.04
C CYS A 196 -11.96 -1.33 -3.21
N PRO A 197 -13.14 -1.53 -3.82
CA PRO A 197 -14.42 -1.38 -3.14
C PRO A 197 -14.79 -2.58 -2.25
N SER A 198 -14.29 -3.78 -2.59
CA SER A 198 -14.64 -5.03 -1.90
C SER A 198 -13.37 -5.74 -1.44
N ILE A 199 -13.21 -5.89 -0.13
CA ILE A 199 -12.06 -6.55 0.49
C ILE A 199 -12.60 -7.47 1.59
N THR A 200 -12.41 -8.78 1.41
CA THR A 200 -12.75 -9.79 2.42
C THR A 200 -11.46 -10.23 3.10
N LEU A 201 -11.43 -10.15 4.42
CA LEU A 201 -10.31 -10.63 5.23
C LEU A 201 -10.73 -11.90 5.96
N VAL A 202 -9.86 -12.89 5.98
CA VAL A 202 -10.06 -14.14 6.72
C VAL A 202 -8.76 -14.58 7.39
N ASP A 203 -8.88 -15.19 8.55
CA ASP A 203 -7.73 -15.56 9.38
C ASP A 203 -7.12 -16.91 8.98
N ASP A 204 -7.86 -17.76 8.26
CA ASP A 204 -7.43 -19.12 7.96
C ASP A 204 -7.98 -19.64 6.61
N ALA A 205 -7.40 -20.76 6.17
CA ALA A 205 -7.76 -21.39 4.90
C ALA A 205 -9.20 -21.92 4.84
N HIS A 206 -9.77 -22.37 5.97
CA HIS A 206 -11.16 -22.88 5.99
C HIS A 206 -12.15 -21.75 5.75
N GLN A 207 -11.94 -20.60 6.40
CA GLN A 207 -12.70 -19.38 6.16
C GLN A 207 -12.52 -18.91 4.71
N GLY A 208 -11.31 -18.97 4.17
CA GLY A 208 -11.05 -18.65 2.76
C GLY A 208 -11.82 -19.53 1.78
N LEU A 209 -11.81 -20.85 2.00
CA LEU A 209 -12.55 -21.80 1.16
C LEU A 209 -14.08 -21.62 1.28
N ALA A 210 -14.57 -21.24 2.46
CA ALA A 210 -15.98 -20.89 2.67
C ALA A 210 -16.34 -19.60 1.91
N ALA A 211 -15.51 -18.57 2.00
CA ALA A 211 -15.71 -17.31 1.26
C ALA A 211 -15.74 -17.53 -0.26
N LEU A 212 -14.88 -18.42 -0.79
CA LEU A 212 -14.88 -18.80 -2.21
C LEU A 212 -16.15 -19.53 -2.67
N ALA A 213 -16.89 -20.15 -1.74
CA ALA A 213 -18.18 -20.76 -2.04
C ALA A 213 -19.32 -19.72 -2.11
N GLU A 214 -19.16 -18.58 -1.44
CA GLU A 214 -20.15 -17.50 -1.41
C GLU A 214 -19.98 -16.51 -2.56
N ALA A 215 -18.73 -16.15 -2.90
CA ALA A 215 -18.42 -15.21 -3.96
C ALA A 215 -17.08 -15.53 -4.62
N VAL A 216 -16.96 -15.25 -5.93
CA VAL A 216 -15.71 -15.40 -6.67
C VAL A 216 -14.97 -14.06 -6.68
N PRO A 217 -13.88 -13.90 -5.92
CA PRO A 217 -13.08 -12.68 -5.96
C PRO A 217 -12.33 -12.56 -7.29
N THR A 218 -11.91 -11.34 -7.63
CA THR A 218 -11.06 -11.06 -8.80
C THR A 218 -9.59 -11.34 -8.52
N LEU A 219 -9.17 -11.32 -7.26
CA LEU A 219 -7.81 -11.57 -6.82
C LEU A 219 -7.83 -12.18 -5.41
N ILE A 220 -6.93 -13.14 -5.17
CA ILE A 220 -6.70 -13.72 -3.86
C ILE A 220 -5.26 -13.40 -3.45
N LEU A 221 -5.10 -12.83 -2.26
CA LEU A 221 -3.83 -12.65 -1.58
C LEU A 221 -3.80 -13.66 -0.43
N VAL A 222 -2.79 -14.53 -0.38
CA VAL A 222 -2.69 -15.56 0.65
C VAL A 222 -1.31 -15.57 1.27
N ASP A 223 -1.20 -15.47 2.59
CA ASP A 223 0.05 -15.73 3.27
C ASP A 223 0.40 -17.21 3.19
N TRP A 224 1.68 -17.49 3.00
CA TRP A 224 2.12 -18.87 2.98
C TRP A 224 2.04 -19.49 4.38
N ARG A 225 2.65 -18.85 5.36
CA ARG A 225 2.66 -19.36 6.74
C ARG A 225 1.32 -18.99 7.36
N MET A 226 0.50 -19.99 7.66
CA MET A 226 -0.71 -19.82 8.45
C MET A 226 -0.82 -21.01 9.41
N ASP A 227 -1.37 -20.76 10.60
CA ASP A 227 -1.67 -21.82 11.55
C ASP A 227 -2.68 -22.84 10.99
N GLY A 228 -2.38 -24.13 11.18
CA GLY A 228 -3.21 -25.22 10.68
C GLY A 228 -2.91 -25.54 9.22
N MET A 229 -3.79 -25.12 8.31
CA MET A 229 -3.63 -25.34 6.87
C MET A 229 -2.85 -24.17 6.27
N ASP A 230 -1.69 -24.47 5.68
CA ASP A 230 -0.83 -23.45 5.12
C ASP A 230 -1.39 -22.88 3.80
N GLY A 231 -0.86 -21.74 3.34
CA GLY A 231 -1.31 -21.09 2.11
C GLY A 231 -1.15 -21.97 0.86
N LEU A 232 -0.18 -22.87 0.84
CA LEU A 232 0.08 -23.76 -0.29
C LEU A 232 -0.96 -24.90 -0.34
N GLU A 233 -1.33 -25.45 0.81
CA GLU A 233 -2.44 -26.40 0.96
C GLU A 233 -3.77 -25.75 0.55
N PHE A 234 -4.04 -24.53 1.01
CA PHE A 234 -5.20 -23.74 0.57
C PHE A 234 -5.25 -23.61 -0.95
N VAL A 235 -4.14 -23.24 -1.62
CA VAL A 235 -4.11 -23.11 -3.08
C VAL A 235 -4.45 -24.44 -3.75
N ARG A 236 -3.84 -25.55 -3.32
CA ARG A 236 -4.13 -26.87 -3.91
C ARG A 236 -5.61 -27.23 -3.77
N GLU A 237 -6.20 -26.96 -2.62
CA GLU A 237 -7.62 -27.24 -2.39
C GLU A 237 -8.53 -26.33 -3.23
N ALA A 238 -8.24 -25.04 -3.30
CA ALA A 238 -8.97 -24.10 -4.14
C ALA A 238 -8.90 -24.52 -5.62
N ARG A 239 -7.71 -24.86 -6.14
CA ARG A 239 -7.53 -25.36 -7.51
C ARG A 239 -8.23 -26.70 -7.73
N GLY A 240 -8.20 -27.61 -6.77
CA GLY A 240 -8.95 -28.87 -6.80
C GLY A 240 -10.47 -28.69 -6.87
N ARG A 241 -10.99 -27.59 -6.31
CA ARG A 241 -12.40 -27.15 -6.42
C ARG A 241 -12.71 -26.39 -7.72
N GLY A 242 -11.74 -26.27 -8.62
CA GLY A 242 -11.91 -25.56 -9.90
C GLY A 242 -11.84 -24.04 -9.80
N VAL A 243 -11.37 -23.48 -8.67
CA VAL A 243 -11.17 -22.04 -8.53
C VAL A 243 -10.11 -21.63 -9.53
N THR A 244 -10.49 -20.80 -10.49
CA THR A 244 -9.54 -20.27 -11.45
C THR A 244 -8.97 -18.95 -10.98
N THR A 245 -9.59 -18.15 -10.10
CA THR A 245 -9.12 -16.81 -9.67
C THR A 245 -7.59 -16.67 -9.48
N PRO A 246 -6.95 -15.56 -9.90
CA PRO A 246 -5.53 -15.33 -9.66
C PRO A 246 -5.19 -15.34 -8.17
N ILE A 247 -4.17 -16.09 -7.80
CA ILE A 247 -3.66 -16.20 -6.44
C ILE A 247 -2.23 -15.65 -6.41
N VAL A 248 -2.05 -14.60 -5.62
CA VAL A 248 -0.74 -14.07 -5.25
C VAL A 248 -0.41 -14.60 -3.86
N MET A 249 0.68 -15.35 -3.76
CA MET A 249 1.19 -15.80 -2.47
C MET A 249 2.11 -14.74 -1.87
N ILE A 250 1.89 -14.44 -0.61
CA ILE A 250 2.73 -13.57 0.20
C ILE A 250 3.64 -14.45 1.07
N SER A 251 4.93 -14.14 1.14
CA SER A 251 5.86 -14.94 1.94
C SER A 251 7.04 -14.14 2.47
N GLY A 252 7.52 -14.47 3.67
CA GLY A 252 8.88 -14.14 4.10
C GLY A 252 9.93 -14.98 3.34
N TYR A 253 11.16 -14.47 3.19
CA TYR A 253 12.26 -15.07 2.42
C TYR A 253 12.47 -16.59 2.59
N GLY A 254 12.96 -17.25 1.54
CA GLY A 254 14.17 -18.07 1.69
C GLY A 254 14.13 -19.59 1.63
N GLU A 255 13.08 -20.26 1.15
CA GLU A 255 13.14 -21.73 0.98
C GLU A 255 13.62 -22.14 -0.43
N PRO A 256 14.75 -22.86 -0.56
CA PRO A 256 15.17 -23.45 -1.84
C PRO A 256 14.07 -24.35 -2.41
N GLY A 257 13.71 -24.15 -3.68
CA GLY A 257 12.63 -24.91 -4.33
C GLY A 257 11.22 -24.34 -4.11
N PHE A 258 11.07 -23.27 -3.32
CA PHE A 258 9.79 -22.59 -3.08
C PHE A 258 9.01 -22.26 -4.36
N SER A 259 9.68 -21.61 -5.32
CA SER A 259 9.02 -21.17 -6.56
C SER A 259 8.48 -22.35 -7.37
N GLU A 260 9.17 -23.50 -7.36
CA GLU A 260 8.71 -24.69 -8.06
C GLU A 260 7.50 -25.33 -7.36
N MET A 261 7.56 -25.47 -6.04
CA MET A 261 6.46 -26.02 -5.24
C MET A 261 5.18 -25.19 -5.38
N ALA A 262 5.31 -23.87 -5.32
CA ALA A 262 4.18 -22.97 -5.38
C ALA A 262 3.61 -22.86 -6.81
N LYS A 263 4.44 -22.85 -7.85
CA LYS A 263 3.95 -23.00 -9.23
C LYS A 263 3.22 -24.33 -9.42
N ALA A 264 3.75 -25.43 -8.90
CA ALA A 264 3.11 -26.74 -9.00
C ALA A 264 1.78 -26.81 -8.26
N ALA A 265 1.60 -26.02 -7.19
CA ALA A 265 0.32 -25.89 -6.49
C ALA A 265 -0.71 -25.04 -7.27
N GLY A 266 -0.29 -24.23 -8.25
CA GLY A 266 -1.16 -23.37 -9.04
C GLY A 266 -1.19 -21.91 -8.60
N VAL A 267 -0.10 -21.42 -7.99
CA VAL A 267 0.11 -20.02 -7.61
C VAL A 267 0.51 -19.22 -8.83
N ASP A 268 -0.13 -18.06 -9.04
CA ASP A 268 0.08 -17.24 -10.23
C ASP A 268 1.26 -16.25 -10.04
N ALA A 269 1.41 -15.68 -8.84
CA ALA A 269 2.55 -14.80 -8.56
C ALA A 269 2.93 -14.77 -7.07
N PHE A 270 4.06 -14.12 -6.76
CA PHE A 270 4.65 -14.04 -5.43
C PHE A 270 4.90 -12.59 -5.01
N LEU A 271 4.68 -12.31 -3.73
CA LEU A 271 4.99 -11.04 -3.10
C LEU A 271 5.79 -11.28 -1.82
N GLU A 272 7.01 -10.74 -1.78
CA GLU A 272 7.94 -10.94 -0.67
C GLU A 272 7.69 -9.92 0.46
N LYS A 273 7.59 -10.40 1.72
CA LYS A 273 7.59 -9.57 2.93
C LYS A 273 9.05 -9.09 3.22
N PRO A 274 9.30 -7.81 3.61
CA PRO A 274 8.32 -6.75 3.80
C PRO A 274 7.81 -6.20 2.47
N ILE A 275 6.50 -6.07 2.36
CA ILE A 275 5.85 -5.66 1.11
C ILE A 275 5.97 -4.16 0.89
N THR A 276 5.79 -3.73 -0.35
CA THR A 276 5.57 -2.32 -0.72
C THR A 276 4.27 -2.23 -1.50
N ALA A 277 3.60 -1.08 -1.46
CA ALA A 277 2.35 -0.90 -2.20
C ALA A 277 2.59 -1.02 -3.71
N LEU A 278 3.74 -0.51 -4.18
CA LEU A 278 4.14 -0.63 -5.59
C LEU A 278 4.32 -2.10 -6.01
N LYS A 279 5.06 -2.90 -5.21
CA LYS A 279 5.25 -4.32 -5.49
C LYS A 279 3.93 -5.09 -5.47
N LEU A 280 3.01 -4.75 -4.56
CA LEU A 280 1.68 -5.35 -4.53
C LEU A 280 0.91 -5.08 -5.84
N VAL A 281 0.90 -3.81 -6.31
CA VAL A 281 0.25 -3.44 -7.56
C VAL A 281 0.87 -4.16 -8.76
N GLN A 282 2.20 -4.16 -8.86
CA GLN A 282 2.93 -4.80 -9.96
C GLN A 282 2.69 -6.33 -9.99
N THR A 283 2.75 -6.98 -8.84
CA THR A 283 2.52 -8.42 -8.71
C THR A 283 1.06 -8.78 -9.04
N ALA A 284 0.09 -7.97 -8.57
CA ALA A 284 -1.32 -8.16 -8.91
C ALA A 284 -1.58 -7.99 -10.41
N ALA A 285 -1.04 -6.93 -11.02
CA ALA A 285 -1.13 -6.68 -12.47
C ALA A 285 -0.59 -7.84 -13.29
N ARG A 286 0.56 -8.37 -12.90
CA ARG A 286 1.15 -9.53 -13.56
C ARG A 286 0.28 -10.79 -13.43
N ALA A 287 -0.19 -11.10 -12.22
CA ALA A 287 -1.05 -12.27 -11.98
C ALA A 287 -2.37 -12.22 -12.76
N LEU A 288 -2.90 -11.01 -12.98
CA LEU A 288 -4.12 -10.79 -13.75
C LEU A 288 -3.90 -10.83 -15.28
N ALA A 289 -2.71 -10.48 -15.76
CA ALA A 289 -2.39 -10.41 -17.18
C ALA A 289 -1.94 -11.74 -17.80
N GLU A 290 -1.37 -12.67 -17.02
CA GLU A 290 -0.84 -13.96 -17.51
C GLU A 290 -1.95 -15.01 -17.83
N ARG A 291 -3.14 -14.56 -18.24
CA ARG A 291 -4.35 -15.40 -18.41
C ARG A 291 -5.04 -15.25 -19.76
#